data_AF-A0A365CX67-F1
#
_entry.id   AF-A0A365CX67-F1
#
_cell.length_a   1.000
_cell.length_b   1.000
_cell.length_c   1.000
_cell.angle_alpha   90.00
_cell.angle_beta   90.00
_cell.angle_gamma   90.00
#
_symmetry.space_group_name_H-M   'P 1'
#
loop_
_entity.id
_entity.type
_entity.pdbx_description
1 polymer ?
#
loop_
_entity_poly.entity_id
_entity_poly.type
_entity_poly.pdbx_seq_one_letter_code
_entity_poly.pdbx_strand_id
1 'polypeptide(L)'
;MSFSPRVHKCIDSVTPTPRKCPSVMGFSRKSRCFIRWSCKSQFQSVLDLTFSRMSRFRKCRQRGRRRWKAGANMGTLSEAVRVSHRGSDRLRHVGKALAAGMFALTLAACASTPAPTSGNAPVDQKSLDEAKNAVKQYTDPAADFTGPKTGFPVGDKKSVVFVSCAATIALCNDAGAAVKDAAQTLGWNVNVIDGGGTATGWLDAMNKAIALHPDAIIEAAISPDAVPEPFKRAKEAGIPVVSLFASGSPGPIDTAGVFYNEDTDGAAVGTAMAQYAVADSGGRARVVIIYDNTYAIARAKNDAMKKVIEACSSCQLLEDVSTPFGELSKNVPGLLSGWLSKYSGEPLYVLSVGDIAFDTMIPTLNSRGVKAGEVKLIGADGSAAAYQRIRDGKFQVTTVPQPVREMAYNAVDQVTRALNSQPAVSWSPVPFLVTRDNVNDAGGDQNRYEPANGYADQYKKIWGIS
;
A
#
# COMPACT_ATOMS: atom_id res chain seq x y z
N MET A 1 -7.97 65.02 -5.03
CA MET A 1 -6.76 65.54 -4.37
C MET A 1 -6.02 64.33 -3.82
N SER A 2 -4.91 63.89 -4.43
CA SER A 2 -3.56 64.47 -4.31
C SER A 2 -2.95 64.22 -2.93
N PHE A 3 -1.93 63.36 -2.84
CA PHE A 3 -0.54 63.82 -2.66
C PHE A 3 0.46 62.65 -2.82
N SER A 4 1.40 62.79 -3.76
CA SER A 4 2.73 62.16 -3.73
C SER A 4 3.71 63.21 -3.20
N PRO A 5 4.88 62.86 -2.63
CA PRO A 5 6.10 63.19 -3.39
C PRO A 5 7.38 62.34 -3.15
N ARG A 6 8.03 61.95 -4.28
CA ARG A 6 9.50 61.99 -4.58
C ARG A 6 10.43 61.07 -3.73
N VAL A 7 11.70 60.76 -4.07
CA VAL A 7 12.76 61.26 -5.00
C VAL A 7 13.57 60.00 -5.49
N HIS A 8 13.84 59.67 -6.78
CA HIS A 8 14.96 60.09 -7.68
C HIS A 8 16.39 59.92 -7.07
N LYS A 9 17.49 59.46 -7.72
CA LYS A 9 17.96 59.12 -9.10
C LYS A 9 19.07 58.01 -8.99
N CYS A 10 19.47 57.23 -10.02
CA CYS A 10 20.46 57.52 -11.10
C CYS A 10 20.51 56.34 -12.11
N ILE A 11 20.45 56.56 -13.45
CA ILE A 11 21.58 56.60 -14.45
C ILE A 11 22.30 55.24 -14.64
N ASP A 12 22.54 54.67 -15.84
CA ASP A 12 21.95 54.75 -17.20
C ASP A 12 22.49 53.59 -18.09
N SER A 13 21.82 53.30 -19.21
CA SER A 13 22.19 52.63 -20.50
C SER A 13 23.59 51.95 -20.72
N VAL A 14 23.81 50.95 -21.61
CA VAL A 14 23.61 50.93 -23.09
C VAL A 14 23.64 49.47 -23.64
N THR A 15 22.96 49.20 -24.77
CA THR A 15 22.94 47.92 -25.55
C THR A 15 24.09 47.78 -26.57
N PRO A 16 24.28 46.61 -27.23
CA PRO A 16 24.00 46.63 -28.69
C PRO A 16 23.53 45.30 -29.33
N THR A 17 22.83 45.42 -30.47
CA THR A 17 22.56 44.36 -31.49
C THR A 17 23.53 44.46 -32.68
N PRO A 18 23.80 43.38 -33.45
CA PRO A 18 23.33 43.33 -34.86
C PRO A 18 23.00 41.90 -35.40
N ARG A 19 21.89 41.67 -36.15
CA ARG A 19 21.66 41.69 -37.64
C ARG A 19 22.26 40.57 -38.55
N LYS A 20 21.37 39.65 -38.98
CA LYS A 20 21.10 39.01 -40.31
C LYS A 20 22.17 38.79 -41.45
N CYS A 21 22.08 37.56 -42.01
CA CYS A 21 22.20 37.12 -43.44
C CYS A 21 23.60 37.05 -44.12
N PRO A 22 23.80 36.30 -45.25
CA PRO A 22 22.84 35.57 -46.11
C PRO A 22 23.19 34.08 -46.45
N SER A 23 22.43 33.49 -47.40
CA SER A 23 22.55 32.14 -48.00
C SER A 23 23.55 32.01 -49.17
N VAL A 24 23.97 30.78 -49.55
CA VAL A 24 24.15 30.28 -50.95
C VAL A 24 24.61 28.79 -51.00
N MET A 25 24.22 28.06 -52.07
CA MET A 25 24.68 26.79 -52.72
C MET A 25 25.83 25.94 -52.09
N GLY A 26 25.99 24.63 -52.29
CA GLY A 26 25.38 23.61 -53.17
C GLY A 26 26.35 22.41 -53.38
N PHE A 27 25.95 21.31 -54.07
CA PHE A 27 26.76 20.09 -54.33
C PHE A 27 27.15 19.24 -53.08
N SER A 28 27.52 17.94 -53.13
CA SER A 28 27.23 16.84 -54.06
C SER A 28 27.73 15.50 -53.46
N ARG A 29 26.96 14.41 -53.66
CA ARG A 29 27.31 12.97 -53.71
C ARG A 29 28.67 12.43 -53.17
N LYS A 30 28.53 11.24 -52.55
CA LYS A 30 29.33 9.98 -52.67
C LYS A 30 30.37 9.59 -51.58
N SER A 31 30.14 8.38 -51.08
CA SER A 31 31.11 7.28 -50.85
C SER A 31 31.93 7.16 -49.55
N ARG A 32 31.59 6.08 -48.80
CA ARG A 32 32.48 5.04 -48.23
C ARG A 32 34.00 5.34 -48.16
N CYS A 33 34.62 5.21 -46.98
CA CYS A 33 35.26 3.94 -46.56
C CYS A 33 35.93 3.97 -45.17
N PHE A 34 36.16 2.77 -44.64
CA PHE A 34 36.89 2.38 -43.43
C PHE A 34 38.23 3.08 -43.13
N ILE A 35 38.50 3.28 -41.83
CA ILE A 35 39.74 2.99 -41.08
C ILE A 35 39.27 2.79 -39.61
N ARG A 36 39.34 1.60 -38.99
CA ARG A 36 40.47 0.72 -38.61
C ARG A 36 41.25 1.22 -37.38
N TRP A 37 40.87 0.72 -36.20
CA TRP A 37 41.77 0.60 -35.04
C TRP A 37 41.74 -0.85 -34.55
N SER A 38 42.92 -1.42 -34.28
CA SER A 38 43.08 -2.79 -33.79
C SER A 38 44.46 -2.94 -33.13
N CYS A 39 44.46 -3.35 -31.85
CA CYS A 39 45.52 -4.11 -31.19
C CYS A 39 44.91 -4.62 -29.86
N LYS A 40 44.80 -5.94 -29.67
CA LYS A 40 45.69 -6.81 -28.85
C LYS A 40 45.56 -6.57 -27.34
N SER A 41 45.55 -7.58 -26.47
CA SER A 41 46.01 -8.99 -26.58
C SER A 41 45.15 -9.94 -25.72
N GLN A 42 44.87 -11.18 -26.17
CA GLN A 42 45.38 -12.47 -25.61
C GLN A 42 45.06 -12.72 -24.12
N PHE A 43 44.63 -13.88 -23.63
CA PHE A 43 44.37 -15.23 -24.17
C PHE A 43 42.89 -15.64 -23.86
N GLN A 44 42.34 -16.85 -24.03
CA GLN A 44 42.91 -18.18 -24.34
C GLN A 44 41.96 -19.09 -25.16
N SER A 45 42.54 -20.16 -25.68
CA SER A 45 42.03 -21.40 -26.30
C SER A 45 41.44 -22.38 -25.27
N VAL A 46 40.59 -23.38 -25.59
CA VAL A 46 40.63 -24.47 -26.61
C VAL A 46 39.16 -24.94 -26.84
N LEU A 47 38.54 -24.91 -28.04
CA LEU A 47 38.66 -25.84 -29.20
C LEU A 47 38.28 -27.32 -28.87
N ASP A 48 37.51 -28.10 -29.63
CA ASP A 48 36.73 -27.86 -30.86
C ASP A 48 35.77 -29.06 -31.15
N LEU A 49 35.16 -29.07 -32.34
CA LEU A 49 34.58 -30.21 -33.10
C LEU A 49 33.09 -30.56 -32.90
N THR A 50 32.30 -29.90 -33.75
CA THR A 50 31.07 -30.47 -34.33
C THR A 50 31.39 -31.64 -35.29
N PHE A 51 30.49 -32.63 -35.44
CA PHE A 51 29.99 -33.05 -36.77
C PHE A 51 28.72 -33.95 -36.72
N SER A 52 27.72 -33.56 -37.51
CA SER A 52 26.66 -34.37 -38.15
C SER A 52 25.65 -35.26 -37.39
N ARG A 53 24.38 -34.90 -37.65
CA ARG A 53 23.30 -35.72 -38.28
C ARG A 53 22.21 -36.39 -37.42
N MET A 54 20.99 -36.14 -37.92
CA MET A 54 19.76 -36.95 -37.88
C MET A 54 18.90 -36.95 -36.61
N SER A 55 18.03 -35.94 -36.58
CA SER A 55 16.62 -36.03 -36.19
C SER A 55 15.97 -37.42 -36.35
N ARG A 56 15.19 -37.83 -35.33
CA ARG A 56 13.99 -38.65 -35.57
C ARG A 56 12.89 -38.46 -34.52
N PHE A 57 11.66 -38.56 -35.01
CA PHE A 57 10.38 -38.12 -34.46
C PHE A 57 9.89 -38.78 -33.15
N ARG A 58 9.23 -37.94 -32.32
CA ARG A 58 7.87 -38.09 -31.71
C ARG A 58 7.30 -39.48 -31.34
N LYS A 59 6.74 -39.48 -30.12
CA LYS A 59 5.47 -40.12 -29.65
C LYS A 59 5.39 -41.65 -29.62
N CYS A 60 5.10 -42.19 -28.44
CA CYS A 60 4.12 -43.28 -28.31
C CYS A 60 3.17 -43.03 -27.12
N ARG A 61 1.90 -43.44 -27.27
CA ARG A 61 0.80 -43.27 -26.31
C ARG A 61 -0.03 -44.54 -26.32
N GLN A 62 -0.01 -45.31 -25.23
CA GLN A 62 -0.96 -46.39 -24.93
C GLN A 62 -1.29 -46.31 -23.44
N ARG A 63 -2.58 -46.24 -23.03
CA ARG A 63 -3.60 -47.32 -22.96
C ARG A 63 -3.15 -48.41 -21.94
N GLY A 64 -3.97 -48.77 -20.95
CA GLY A 64 -5.34 -48.32 -20.69
C GLY A 64 -5.97 -48.76 -19.37
N ARG A 65 -7.28 -48.56 -19.28
CA ARG A 65 -8.14 -48.74 -18.09
C ARG A 65 -8.20 -50.20 -17.61
N ARG A 66 -8.45 -50.40 -16.30
CA ARG A 66 -9.59 -51.21 -15.82
C ARG A 66 -10.01 -50.80 -14.41
N ARG A 67 -11.33 -50.85 -14.16
CA ARG A 67 -11.99 -50.56 -12.88
C ARG A 67 -11.94 -51.80 -11.99
N TRP A 68 -11.83 -51.60 -10.68
CA TRP A 68 -12.53 -52.41 -9.67
C TRP A 68 -13.31 -51.47 -8.74
N LYS A 69 -14.35 -52.00 -8.08
CA LYS A 69 -15.32 -51.28 -7.25
C LYS A 69 -15.42 -51.98 -5.88
N ALA A 70 -15.96 -51.26 -4.89
CA ALA A 70 -16.23 -51.69 -3.51
C ALA A 70 -14.98 -51.92 -2.63
N GLY A 71 -15.04 -51.68 -1.31
CA GLY A 71 -16.10 -51.06 -0.50
C GLY A 71 -16.07 -51.51 0.97
N ALA A 72 -16.37 -50.61 1.90
CA ALA A 72 -16.45 -50.81 3.38
C ALA A 72 -15.12 -51.27 4.04
N ASN A 73 -14.77 -51.00 5.30
CA ASN A 73 -15.53 -50.55 6.46
C ASN A 73 -14.57 -50.02 7.57
N MET A 74 -15.12 -49.55 8.69
CA MET A 74 -14.40 -49.08 9.88
C MET A 74 -13.57 -50.17 10.60
N GLY A 75 -12.56 -49.76 11.36
CA GLY A 75 -11.79 -50.66 12.25
C GLY A 75 -10.74 -49.93 13.09
N THR A 76 -11.14 -49.42 14.26
CA THR A 76 -10.27 -48.87 15.31
C THR A 76 -9.29 -49.90 15.87
N LEU A 77 -8.07 -49.50 16.23
CA LEU A 77 -7.30 -50.13 17.30
C LEU A 77 -6.35 -49.12 18.00
N SER A 78 -6.42 -49.11 19.33
CA SER A 78 -5.59 -48.37 20.28
C SER A 78 -5.22 -49.35 21.41
N GLU A 79 -4.31 -48.95 22.33
CA GLU A 79 -3.79 -49.73 23.48
C GLU A 79 -2.80 -50.87 23.10
N ALA A 80 -1.83 -51.32 23.91
CA ALA A 80 -1.31 -50.96 25.25
C ALA A 80 0.23 -51.26 25.25
N VAL A 81 1.17 -50.57 25.91
CA VAL A 81 1.40 -50.18 27.33
C VAL A 81 2.09 -51.26 28.22
N ARG A 82 3.41 -51.03 28.44
CA ARG A 82 4.26 -51.24 29.66
C ARG A 82 4.85 -52.61 30.08
N VAL A 83 5.82 -52.49 31.03
CA VAL A 83 6.48 -53.48 31.93
C VAL A 83 7.79 -54.11 31.38
N SER A 84 8.96 -54.17 32.05
CA SER A 84 9.44 -53.67 33.37
C SER A 84 10.99 -53.55 33.46
N HIS A 85 11.48 -52.80 34.46
CA HIS A 85 12.84 -52.67 35.00
C HIS A 85 13.70 -53.95 35.17
N ARG A 86 15.04 -53.77 35.06
CA ARG A 86 16.12 -54.01 36.07
C ARG A 86 17.46 -53.54 35.44
N GLY A 87 18.52 -53.16 36.14
CA GLY A 87 18.75 -53.01 37.59
C GLY A 87 20.07 -52.24 37.84
N SER A 88 20.31 -51.82 39.08
CA SER A 88 21.47 -51.04 39.54
C SER A 88 22.59 -51.89 40.12
N ASP A 89 23.86 -51.46 40.01
CA ASP A 89 24.87 -51.77 41.05
C ASP A 89 26.15 -50.89 40.96
N ARG A 90 26.58 -50.35 42.13
CA ARG A 90 27.95 -50.27 42.70
C ARG A 90 29.11 -49.58 41.92
N LEU A 91 30.18 -49.03 42.53
CA LEU A 91 30.58 -48.86 43.95
C LEU A 91 31.53 -47.64 44.13
N ARG A 92 32.03 -47.44 45.36
CA ARG A 92 32.68 -46.23 45.92
C ARG A 92 34.22 -46.17 45.77
N HIS A 93 34.77 -44.99 46.16
CA HIS A 93 36.09 -44.67 46.76
C HIS A 93 37.03 -43.84 45.84
N VAL A 94 37.94 -42.95 46.30
CA VAL A 94 38.28 -42.28 47.60
C VAL A 94 39.21 -41.09 47.25
N GLY A 95 39.29 -40.02 48.05
CA GLY A 95 40.40 -39.03 47.92
C GLY A 95 40.16 -37.69 48.61
N LYS A 96 41.09 -37.24 49.46
CA LYS A 96 41.03 -35.97 50.23
C LYS A 96 42.06 -34.97 49.69
N ALA A 97 41.78 -33.67 49.78
CA ALA A 97 42.75 -32.62 50.14
C ALA A 97 42.04 -31.29 50.47
N LEU A 98 42.62 -30.49 51.38
CA LEU A 98 42.12 -29.17 51.77
C LEU A 98 42.78 -28.06 50.95
N ALA A 99 42.08 -26.95 50.75
CA ALA A 99 42.66 -25.61 50.78
C ALA A 99 41.58 -24.59 51.20
N ALA A 100 41.82 -23.85 52.28
CA ALA A 100 40.97 -22.74 52.69
C ALA A 100 41.37 -21.48 51.92
N GLY A 101 40.40 -20.77 51.34
CA GLY A 101 40.61 -19.53 50.58
C GLY A 101 39.50 -18.55 50.89
N MET A 102 39.74 -17.65 51.85
CA MET A 102 38.77 -16.68 52.33
C MET A 102 38.62 -15.54 51.31
N PHE A 103 37.55 -15.56 50.51
CA PHE A 103 37.19 -14.47 49.60
C PHE A 103 35.89 -13.81 50.04
N ALA A 104 35.97 -12.55 50.42
CA ALA A 104 34.79 -11.75 50.75
C ALA A 104 34.03 -11.44 49.44
N LEU A 105 32.86 -12.08 49.24
CA LEU A 105 31.93 -11.65 48.20
C LEU A 105 31.31 -10.31 48.62
N THR A 106 31.76 -9.24 47.98
CA THR A 106 30.95 -8.03 47.86
C THR A 106 29.70 -8.38 47.05
N LEU A 107 28.53 -8.33 47.70
CA LEU A 107 27.26 -8.30 46.97
C LEU A 107 27.19 -6.98 46.20
N ALA A 108 27.70 -7.00 44.97
CA ALA A 108 27.28 -6.04 43.95
C ALA A 108 25.80 -6.32 43.67
N ALA A 109 24.92 -5.63 44.39
CA ALA A 109 23.50 -5.61 44.09
C ALA A 109 23.34 -5.03 42.69
N CYS A 110 23.17 -5.90 41.70
CA CYS A 110 22.63 -5.52 40.40
C CYS A 110 21.20 -5.02 40.63
N ALA A 111 21.09 -3.74 40.96
CA ALA A 111 19.87 -2.99 40.85
C ALA A 111 19.51 -2.97 39.35
N SER A 112 18.72 -3.96 38.93
CA SER A 112 18.02 -3.93 37.66
C SER A 112 17.12 -2.70 37.71
N THR A 113 17.59 -1.58 37.15
CA THR A 113 16.78 -0.38 36.98
C THR A 113 15.52 -0.80 36.24
N PRO A 114 14.32 -0.67 36.84
CA PRO A 114 13.09 -0.91 36.11
C PRO A 114 13.10 0.02 34.90
N ALA A 115 12.75 -0.51 33.72
CA ALA A 115 12.47 0.36 32.59
C ALA A 115 11.43 1.40 33.04
N PRO A 116 11.61 2.70 32.74
CA PRO A 116 10.75 3.73 33.27
C PRO A 116 9.31 3.49 32.81
N THR A 117 8.43 3.20 33.77
CA THR A 117 6.99 3.11 33.52
C THR A 117 6.50 4.50 33.11
N SER A 118 6.04 4.62 31.87
CA SER A 118 5.61 5.88 31.23
C SER A 118 4.39 6.52 31.89
N GLY A 119 3.73 5.83 32.83
CA GLY A 119 2.62 6.35 33.64
C GLY A 119 2.91 7.67 34.36
N ASN A 120 4.18 8.00 34.67
CA ASN A 120 4.53 9.19 35.44
C ASN A 120 4.94 10.43 34.61
N ALA A 121 5.11 10.32 33.28
CA ALA A 121 5.32 11.50 32.45
C ALA A 121 4.03 12.36 32.41
N PRO A 122 4.10 13.71 32.45
CA PRO A 122 2.96 14.56 32.14
C PRO A 122 2.40 14.25 30.76
N VAL A 123 1.08 14.36 30.57
CA VAL A 123 0.47 14.20 29.25
C VAL A 123 0.82 15.40 28.37
N ASP A 124 1.19 15.14 27.13
CA ASP A 124 1.34 16.14 26.08
C ASP A 124 -0.04 16.71 25.71
N GLN A 125 -0.49 17.68 26.50
CA GLN A 125 -1.82 18.27 26.38
C GLN A 125 -2.02 18.90 24.99
N LYS A 126 -0.95 19.46 24.40
CA LYS A 126 -1.00 20.06 23.07
C LYS A 126 -1.29 18.99 22.01
N SER A 127 -0.48 17.93 21.96
CA SER A 127 -0.69 16.83 21.00
C SER A 127 -2.04 16.15 21.21
N LEU A 128 -2.50 16.02 22.45
CA LEU A 128 -3.82 15.46 22.77
C LEU A 128 -4.98 16.33 22.25
N ASP A 129 -4.91 17.65 22.42
CA ASP A 129 -5.99 18.53 21.99
C ASP A 129 -5.99 18.75 20.46
N GLU A 130 -4.82 18.81 19.82
CA GLU A 130 -4.70 18.75 18.35
C GLU A 130 -5.31 17.45 17.79
N ALA A 131 -5.00 16.31 18.41
CA ALA A 131 -5.56 15.00 18.03
C ALA A 131 -7.09 14.93 18.20
N LYS A 132 -7.63 15.39 19.34
CA LYS A 132 -9.10 15.43 19.57
C LYS A 132 -9.83 16.30 18.56
N ASN A 133 -9.28 17.48 18.24
CA ASN A 133 -9.86 18.38 17.25
C ASN A 133 -9.86 17.75 15.86
N ALA A 134 -8.76 17.11 15.46
CA ALA A 134 -8.67 16.40 14.19
C ALA A 134 -9.64 15.21 14.11
N VAL A 135 -9.73 14.38 15.16
CA VAL A 135 -10.71 13.27 15.22
C VAL A 135 -12.13 13.81 15.04
N LYS A 136 -12.51 14.86 15.79
CA LYS A 136 -13.84 15.48 15.66
C LYS A 136 -14.14 15.91 14.23
N GLN A 137 -13.17 16.51 13.53
CA GLN A 137 -13.30 16.92 12.13
C GLN A 137 -13.46 15.72 11.20
N TYR A 138 -12.62 14.68 11.35
CA TYR A 138 -12.65 13.50 10.49
C TYR A 138 -13.85 12.56 10.76
N THR A 139 -14.52 12.66 11.91
CA THR A 139 -15.74 11.89 12.19
C THR A 139 -17.03 12.53 11.66
N ASP A 140 -16.98 13.76 11.14
CA ASP A 140 -18.16 14.46 10.62
C ASP A 140 -18.65 13.81 9.31
N PRO A 141 -19.86 13.24 9.24
CA PRO A 141 -20.39 12.62 8.03
C PRO A 141 -20.83 13.63 6.97
N ALA A 142 -20.89 14.93 7.29
CA ALA A 142 -21.24 15.98 6.34
C ALA A 142 -20.03 16.40 5.49
N ALA A 143 -19.98 15.90 4.26
CA ALA A 143 -19.04 16.36 3.24
C ALA A 143 -19.82 17.03 2.10
N ASP A 144 -19.43 18.26 1.74
CA ASP A 144 -19.80 18.85 0.45
C ASP A 144 -18.98 18.20 -0.68
N PHE A 145 -19.52 18.16 -1.90
CA PHE A 145 -18.76 17.67 -3.06
C PHE A 145 -17.66 18.68 -3.44
N THR A 146 -16.40 18.33 -3.16
CA THR A 146 -15.21 19.16 -3.43
C THR A 146 -14.53 18.87 -4.77
N GLY A 147 -14.98 17.85 -5.51
CA GLY A 147 -14.43 17.46 -6.80
C GLY A 147 -14.60 18.51 -7.92
N PRO A 148 -14.13 18.20 -9.15
CA PRO A 148 -14.11 19.13 -10.27
C PRO A 148 -15.45 19.83 -10.53
N LYS A 149 -15.41 21.04 -11.11
CA LYS A 149 -16.61 21.86 -11.40
C LYS A 149 -16.88 22.09 -12.90
N THR A 150 -15.94 21.68 -13.74
CA THR A 150 -16.02 21.77 -15.20
C THR A 150 -15.71 20.41 -15.78
N GLY A 151 -16.33 20.05 -16.90
CA GLY A 151 -16.05 18.82 -17.62
C GLY A 151 -16.17 19.03 -19.12
N PHE A 152 -16.01 17.94 -19.86
CA PHE A 152 -15.94 17.95 -21.31
C PHE A 152 -16.90 16.90 -21.88
N PRO A 153 -17.57 17.17 -23.00
CA PRO A 153 -18.33 16.15 -23.71
C PRO A 153 -17.42 14.96 -24.03
N VAL A 154 -17.93 13.76 -23.81
CA VAL A 154 -17.24 12.52 -24.14
C VAL A 154 -17.88 11.83 -25.34
N GLY A 155 -17.05 11.23 -26.17
CA GLY A 155 -17.52 10.28 -27.18
C GLY A 155 -18.06 9.03 -26.50
N ASP A 156 -19.07 8.42 -27.12
CA ASP A 156 -19.61 7.14 -26.70
C ASP A 156 -18.66 5.98 -27.06
N LYS A 157 -18.91 4.80 -26.48
CA LYS A 157 -18.26 3.52 -26.84
C LYS A 157 -16.72 3.45 -26.68
N LYS A 158 -16.12 4.22 -25.77
CA LYS A 158 -14.69 4.10 -25.45
C LYS A 158 -14.33 2.75 -24.84
N SER A 159 -13.09 2.32 -25.06
CA SER A 159 -12.50 1.11 -24.52
C SER A 159 -11.48 1.47 -23.44
N VAL A 160 -11.72 1.04 -22.20
CA VAL A 160 -10.80 1.22 -21.07
C VAL A 160 -10.35 -0.15 -20.58
N VAL A 161 -9.07 -0.30 -20.26
CA VAL A 161 -8.59 -1.46 -19.50
C VAL A 161 -8.32 -1.03 -18.07
N PHE A 162 -8.96 -1.71 -17.11
CA PHE A 162 -8.63 -1.62 -15.70
C PHE A 162 -7.61 -2.71 -15.32
N VAL A 163 -6.53 -2.34 -14.64
CA VAL A 163 -5.52 -3.29 -14.13
C VAL A 163 -5.49 -3.25 -12.59
N SER A 164 -5.87 -4.36 -11.96
CA SER A 164 -5.86 -4.50 -10.49
C SER A 164 -4.47 -4.86 -9.98
N CYS A 165 -4.03 -4.32 -8.83
CA CYS A 165 -2.83 -4.82 -8.17
C CYS A 165 -2.90 -6.32 -7.89
N ALA A 166 -4.06 -6.80 -7.40
CA ALA A 166 -4.37 -8.19 -7.13
C ALA A 166 -5.88 -8.36 -6.91
N ALA A 167 -6.49 -9.36 -7.55
CA ALA A 167 -7.90 -9.74 -7.29
C ALA A 167 -8.14 -10.24 -5.85
N THR A 168 -7.08 -10.59 -5.11
CA THR A 168 -7.14 -11.00 -3.69
C THR A 168 -7.10 -9.84 -2.69
N ILE A 169 -6.79 -8.61 -3.15
CA ILE A 169 -6.78 -7.41 -2.31
C ILE A 169 -8.09 -6.65 -2.56
N ALA A 170 -8.95 -6.58 -1.53
CA ALA A 170 -10.30 -6.02 -1.63
C ALA A 170 -10.30 -4.62 -2.27
N LEU A 171 -9.45 -3.70 -1.79
CA LEU A 171 -9.34 -2.33 -2.32
C LEU A 171 -9.09 -2.29 -3.85
N CYS A 172 -8.18 -3.13 -4.37
CA CYS A 172 -7.86 -3.18 -5.81
C CYS A 172 -8.97 -3.84 -6.64
N ASN A 173 -9.68 -4.81 -6.07
CA ASN A 173 -10.84 -5.44 -6.71
C ASN A 173 -12.06 -4.48 -6.76
N ASP A 174 -12.34 -3.82 -5.65
CA ASP A 174 -13.48 -2.91 -5.49
C ASP A 174 -13.29 -1.64 -6.35
N ALA A 175 -12.04 -1.15 -6.50
CA ALA A 175 -11.70 -0.10 -7.46
C ALA A 175 -12.06 -0.51 -8.91
N GLY A 176 -11.81 -1.76 -9.31
CA GLY A 176 -12.18 -2.24 -10.64
C GLY A 176 -13.68 -2.31 -10.88
N ALA A 177 -14.45 -2.71 -9.85
CA ALA A 177 -15.91 -2.68 -9.90
C ALA A 177 -16.45 -1.24 -9.97
N ALA A 178 -15.88 -0.33 -9.18
CA ALA A 178 -16.27 1.08 -9.16
C ALA A 178 -15.93 1.83 -10.45
N VAL A 179 -14.75 1.59 -11.04
CA VAL A 179 -14.34 2.14 -12.36
C VAL A 179 -15.28 1.64 -13.45
N LYS A 180 -15.72 0.38 -13.38
CA LYS A 180 -16.72 -0.17 -14.30
C LYS A 180 -18.07 0.51 -14.15
N ASP A 181 -18.57 0.71 -12.93
CA ASP A 181 -19.82 1.44 -12.67
C ASP A 181 -19.77 2.87 -13.24
N ALA A 182 -18.73 3.63 -12.90
CA ALA A 182 -18.52 4.99 -13.37
C ALA A 182 -18.45 5.06 -14.92
N ALA A 183 -17.62 4.24 -15.55
CA ALA A 183 -17.45 4.22 -17.01
C ALA A 183 -18.72 3.76 -17.75
N GLN A 184 -19.53 2.87 -17.16
CA GLN A 184 -20.80 2.45 -17.75
C GLN A 184 -21.83 3.58 -17.84
N THR A 185 -21.77 4.61 -16.97
CA THR A 185 -22.62 5.81 -17.11
C THR A 185 -22.34 6.60 -18.40
N LEU A 186 -21.12 6.50 -18.94
CA LEU A 186 -20.69 7.10 -20.21
C LEU A 186 -20.90 6.18 -21.43
N GLY A 187 -21.47 4.98 -21.23
CA GLY A 187 -21.57 3.96 -22.27
C GLY A 187 -20.22 3.39 -22.71
N TRP A 188 -19.20 3.46 -21.84
CA TRP A 188 -17.86 2.92 -22.11
C TRP A 188 -17.76 1.45 -21.69
N ASN A 189 -16.83 0.72 -22.30
CA ASN A 189 -16.53 -0.67 -21.97
C ASN A 189 -15.25 -0.75 -21.13
N VAL A 190 -15.31 -1.48 -20.01
CA VAL A 190 -14.14 -1.75 -19.16
C VAL A 190 -13.78 -3.23 -19.20
N ASN A 191 -12.56 -3.54 -19.61
CA ASN A 191 -11.97 -4.88 -19.44
C ASN A 191 -11.08 -4.90 -18.19
N VAL A 192 -11.20 -5.92 -17.35
CA VAL A 192 -10.45 -6.03 -16.08
C VAL A 192 -9.35 -7.08 -16.22
N ILE A 193 -8.12 -6.72 -15.86
CA ILE A 193 -6.97 -7.61 -15.82
C ILE A 193 -6.42 -7.67 -14.38
N ASP A 194 -6.21 -8.88 -13.87
CA ASP A 194 -5.56 -9.11 -12.57
C ASP A 194 -4.03 -9.04 -12.71
N GLY A 195 -3.41 -8.21 -11.87
CA GLY A 195 -1.96 -8.07 -11.71
C GLY A 195 -1.32 -9.06 -10.74
N GLY A 196 -2.10 -9.87 -10.01
CA GLY A 196 -1.59 -11.02 -9.25
C GLY A 196 -0.66 -10.70 -8.08
N GLY A 197 -0.63 -9.45 -7.59
CA GLY A 197 0.03 -9.05 -6.34
C GLY A 197 1.55 -9.07 -6.35
N THR A 198 2.20 -9.06 -7.51
CA THR A 198 3.66 -9.09 -7.64
C THR A 198 4.15 -8.21 -8.78
N ALA A 199 5.36 -7.66 -8.68
CA ALA A 199 5.95 -6.83 -9.74
C ALA A 199 5.97 -7.52 -11.12
N THR A 200 6.24 -8.83 -11.17
CA THR A 200 6.17 -9.60 -12.42
C THR A 200 4.74 -9.69 -12.96
N GLY A 201 3.75 -9.93 -12.09
CA GLY A 201 2.35 -9.98 -12.47
C GLY A 201 1.82 -8.63 -12.96
N TRP A 202 2.21 -7.52 -12.30
CA TRP A 202 1.90 -6.15 -12.71
C TRP A 202 2.50 -5.81 -14.08
N LEU A 203 3.78 -6.16 -14.30
CA LEU A 203 4.46 -6.03 -15.58
C LEU A 203 3.70 -6.77 -16.70
N ASP A 204 3.34 -8.04 -16.48
CA ASP A 204 2.60 -8.84 -17.44
C ASP A 204 1.18 -8.31 -17.70
N ALA A 205 0.48 -7.85 -16.65
CA ALA A 205 -0.88 -7.33 -16.75
C ALA A 205 -0.94 -5.99 -17.50
N MET A 206 -0.01 -5.06 -17.21
CA MET A 206 0.11 -3.80 -17.93
C MET A 206 0.53 -4.01 -19.39
N ASN A 207 1.44 -4.94 -19.68
CA ASN A 207 1.79 -5.29 -21.06
C ASN A 207 0.58 -5.87 -21.84
N LYS A 208 -0.25 -6.70 -21.20
CA LYS A 208 -1.52 -7.20 -21.79
C LYS A 208 -2.51 -6.06 -22.01
N ALA A 209 -2.63 -5.11 -21.08
CA ALA A 209 -3.50 -3.94 -21.21
C ALA A 209 -3.13 -3.09 -22.44
N ILE A 210 -1.84 -2.78 -22.60
CA ILE A 210 -1.31 -2.02 -23.75
C ILE A 210 -1.56 -2.76 -25.07
N ALA A 211 -1.39 -4.09 -25.10
CA ALA A 211 -1.60 -4.92 -26.29
C ALA A 211 -3.07 -5.03 -26.74
N LEU A 212 -4.03 -4.58 -25.92
CA LEU A 212 -5.45 -4.47 -26.31
C LEU A 212 -5.76 -3.15 -27.03
N HIS A 213 -4.80 -2.21 -27.11
CA HIS A 213 -4.96 -0.88 -27.70
C HIS A 213 -6.22 -0.11 -27.22
N PRO A 214 -6.45 0.01 -25.89
CA PRO A 214 -7.57 0.80 -25.36
C PRO A 214 -7.38 2.30 -25.59
N ASP A 215 -8.47 3.06 -25.48
CA ASP A 215 -8.44 4.53 -25.42
C ASP A 215 -7.70 5.02 -24.16
N ALA A 216 -7.78 4.27 -23.05
CA ALA A 216 -7.07 4.57 -21.80
C ALA A 216 -6.82 3.32 -20.95
N ILE A 217 -5.84 3.42 -20.05
CA ILE A 217 -5.64 2.45 -18.97
C ILE A 217 -5.97 3.15 -17.65
N ILE A 218 -6.74 2.47 -16.81
CA ILE A 218 -6.85 2.78 -15.38
C ILE A 218 -6.17 1.64 -14.62
N GLU A 219 -5.38 1.92 -13.60
CA GLU A 219 -4.82 0.87 -12.73
C GLU A 219 -4.98 1.21 -11.26
N ALA A 220 -4.96 0.19 -10.40
CA ALA A 220 -4.99 0.37 -8.95
C ALA A 220 -3.77 -0.25 -8.27
N ALA A 221 -3.06 0.57 -7.50
CA ALA A 221 -1.92 0.29 -6.63
C ALA A 221 -0.69 -0.33 -7.32
N ILE A 222 -0.49 -0.12 -8.62
CA ILE A 222 0.72 -0.52 -9.34
C ILE A 222 1.68 0.66 -9.43
N SER A 223 2.67 0.72 -8.54
CA SER A 223 3.57 1.88 -8.51
C SER A 223 4.52 1.93 -9.72
N PRO A 224 4.65 3.08 -10.43
CA PRO A 224 5.64 3.23 -11.50
C PRO A 224 7.09 3.15 -10.99
N ASP A 225 7.34 3.37 -9.71
CA ASP A 225 8.66 3.13 -9.08
C ASP A 225 9.02 1.63 -9.09
N ALA A 226 8.01 0.76 -8.96
CA ALA A 226 8.19 -0.69 -8.90
C ALA A 226 8.26 -1.33 -10.30
N VAL A 227 7.50 -0.81 -11.25
CA VAL A 227 7.43 -1.31 -12.64
C VAL A 227 7.36 -0.15 -13.66
N PRO A 228 8.46 0.61 -13.89
CA PRO A 228 8.43 1.81 -14.73
C PRO A 228 8.21 1.54 -16.23
N GLU A 229 8.66 0.38 -16.71
CA GLU A 229 8.70 0.06 -18.14
C GLU A 229 7.33 0.05 -18.86
N PRO A 230 6.25 -0.53 -18.30
CA PRO A 230 4.92 -0.45 -18.92
C PRO A 230 4.33 0.96 -18.99
N PHE A 231 4.52 1.81 -17.97
CA PHE A 231 4.04 3.19 -18.01
C PHE A 231 4.70 3.98 -19.14
N LYS A 232 6.02 3.80 -19.31
CA LYS A 232 6.76 4.34 -20.45
C LYS A 232 6.18 3.87 -21.79
N ARG A 233 5.87 2.57 -21.93
CA ARG A 233 5.29 2.00 -23.17
C ARG A 233 3.87 2.50 -23.44
N ALA A 234 3.04 2.68 -22.41
CA ALA A 234 1.71 3.27 -22.56
C ALA A 234 1.81 4.71 -23.09
N LYS A 235 2.71 5.52 -22.51
CA LYS A 235 3.02 6.88 -22.98
C LYS A 235 3.55 6.90 -24.42
N GLU A 236 4.47 6.00 -24.77
CA GLU A 236 4.99 5.84 -26.15
C GLU A 236 3.90 5.41 -27.15
N ALA A 237 2.92 4.63 -26.71
CA ALA A 237 1.76 4.22 -27.51
C ALA A 237 0.64 5.27 -27.58
N GLY A 238 0.78 6.41 -26.87
CA GLY A 238 -0.25 7.45 -26.79
C GLY A 238 -1.45 7.08 -25.92
N ILE A 239 -1.34 6.05 -25.08
CA ILE A 239 -2.40 5.59 -24.18
C ILE A 239 -2.25 6.33 -22.84
N PRO A 240 -3.20 7.22 -22.45
CA PRO A 240 -3.17 7.84 -21.13
C PRO A 240 -3.39 6.80 -20.03
N VAL A 241 -2.59 6.90 -18.96
CA VAL A 241 -2.72 6.08 -17.75
C VAL A 241 -3.21 6.97 -16.61
N VAL A 242 -4.31 6.57 -15.97
CA VAL A 242 -4.77 7.13 -14.69
C VAL A 242 -4.60 6.05 -13.63
N SER A 243 -3.94 6.41 -12.54
CA SER A 243 -3.68 5.50 -11.42
C SER A 243 -4.67 5.75 -10.30
N LEU A 244 -4.97 4.72 -9.50
CA LEU A 244 -5.49 4.85 -8.14
C LEU A 244 -4.41 4.29 -7.19
N PHE A 245 -4.08 4.99 -6.10
CA PHE A 245 -3.18 4.48 -5.04
C PHE A 245 -1.74 4.09 -5.46
N ALA A 246 -1.24 4.57 -6.59
CA ALA A 246 0.06 4.14 -7.15
C ALA A 246 1.28 4.89 -6.57
N SER A 247 1.06 6.01 -5.89
CA SER A 247 2.11 6.83 -5.27
C SER A 247 1.78 7.16 -3.80
N GLY A 248 2.48 8.12 -3.18
CA GLY A 248 2.16 8.58 -1.82
C GLY A 248 1.15 9.74 -1.75
N SER A 249 0.88 10.40 -2.88
CA SER A 249 0.09 11.63 -2.95
C SER A 249 -0.73 11.71 -4.25
N PRO A 250 -1.89 12.39 -4.26
CA PRO A 250 -2.67 12.60 -5.47
C PRO A 250 -2.01 13.64 -6.40
N GLY A 251 -2.15 13.45 -7.72
CA GLY A 251 -1.57 14.36 -8.72
C GLY A 251 -0.96 13.67 -9.96
N PRO A 252 -0.58 14.43 -11.01
CA PRO A 252 0.16 13.89 -12.16
C PRO A 252 1.53 13.32 -11.76
N ILE A 253 2.00 12.28 -12.46
CA ILE A 253 3.36 11.75 -12.32
C ILE A 253 4.07 11.82 -13.68
N ASP A 254 4.41 13.04 -14.10
CA ASP A 254 4.95 13.36 -15.44
C ASP A 254 6.19 12.55 -15.81
N THR A 255 7.04 12.26 -14.82
CA THR A 255 8.27 11.46 -14.92
C THR A 255 7.98 10.00 -15.29
N ALA A 256 6.88 9.45 -14.80
CA ALA A 256 6.41 8.10 -15.12
C ALA A 256 5.51 8.06 -16.37
N GLY A 257 4.82 9.17 -16.69
CA GLY A 257 3.79 9.20 -17.73
C GLY A 257 2.38 8.89 -17.23
N VAL A 258 2.15 8.90 -15.92
CA VAL A 258 0.80 8.83 -15.34
C VAL A 258 0.16 10.21 -15.46
N PHE A 259 -0.98 10.30 -16.14
CA PHE A 259 -1.73 11.54 -16.32
C PHE A 259 -2.25 12.08 -14.98
N TYR A 260 -2.75 11.19 -14.12
CA TYR A 260 -3.19 11.51 -12.77
C TYR A 260 -3.13 10.27 -11.86
N ASN A 261 -2.58 10.40 -10.65
CA ASN A 261 -2.77 9.47 -9.55
C ASN A 261 -3.91 9.98 -8.67
N GLU A 262 -5.01 9.24 -8.67
CA GLU A 262 -6.14 9.41 -7.77
C GLU A 262 -5.81 8.77 -6.42
N ASP A 263 -5.96 9.52 -5.34
CA ASP A 263 -5.63 9.03 -4.00
C ASP A 263 -6.25 9.92 -2.92
N THR A 264 -6.41 9.36 -1.71
CA THR A 264 -6.46 10.19 -0.50
C THR A 264 -5.01 10.36 -0.07
N ASP A 265 -4.55 11.59 0.16
CA ASP A 265 -3.15 11.82 0.56
C ASP A 265 -2.71 10.85 1.68
N GLY A 266 -1.71 10.02 1.39
CA GLY A 266 -1.31 8.92 2.26
C GLY A 266 -0.78 9.39 3.60
N ALA A 267 -0.16 10.57 3.63
CA ALA A 267 0.30 11.19 4.85
C ALA A 267 -0.88 11.76 5.67
N ALA A 268 -1.92 12.30 5.03
CA ALA A 268 -3.15 12.70 5.71
C ALA A 268 -3.89 11.50 6.33
N VAL A 269 -3.98 10.37 5.62
CA VAL A 269 -4.54 9.11 6.17
C VAL A 269 -3.75 8.62 7.38
N GLY A 270 -2.42 8.51 7.24
CA GLY A 270 -1.56 8.10 8.37
C GLY A 270 -1.63 9.06 9.55
N THR A 271 -1.73 10.37 9.29
CA THR A 271 -1.91 11.40 10.31
C THR A 271 -3.24 11.20 11.06
N ALA A 272 -4.35 11.00 10.36
CA ALA A 272 -5.67 10.77 10.96
C ALA A 272 -5.69 9.50 11.83
N MET A 273 -5.10 8.40 11.35
CA MET A 273 -4.97 7.14 12.11
C MET A 273 -4.20 7.33 13.43
N ALA A 274 -3.04 7.99 13.37
CA ALA A 274 -2.22 8.21 14.55
C ALA A 274 -2.85 9.24 15.51
N GLN A 275 -3.50 10.29 15.00
CA GLN A 275 -4.27 11.22 15.82
C GLN A 275 -5.42 10.52 16.55
N TYR A 276 -6.12 9.57 15.90
CA TYR A 276 -7.11 8.75 16.61
C TYR A 276 -6.48 7.98 17.77
N ALA A 277 -5.31 7.34 17.57
CA ALA A 277 -4.60 6.64 18.64
C ALA A 277 -4.21 7.58 19.80
N VAL A 278 -3.73 8.78 19.50
CA VAL A 278 -3.39 9.81 20.51
C VAL A 278 -4.65 10.25 21.29
N ALA A 279 -5.76 10.52 20.60
CA ALA A 279 -7.02 10.96 21.24
C ALA A 279 -7.65 9.87 22.12
N ASP A 280 -7.83 8.65 21.59
CA ASP A 280 -8.47 7.50 22.24
C ASP A 280 -7.63 6.91 23.40
N SER A 281 -6.31 7.15 23.40
CA SER A 281 -5.44 6.80 24.53
C SER A 281 -5.33 7.87 25.62
N GLY A 282 -5.96 9.05 25.44
CA GLY A 282 -5.76 10.18 26.34
C GLY A 282 -4.32 10.73 26.31
N GLY A 283 -3.66 10.67 25.15
CA GLY A 283 -2.30 11.18 24.93
C GLY A 283 -1.19 10.22 25.37
N ARG A 284 -1.49 8.92 25.51
CA ARG A 284 -0.56 7.90 26.03
C ARG A 284 -0.48 6.66 25.12
N ALA A 285 -0.58 6.88 23.81
CA ALA A 285 -0.67 5.79 22.84
C ALA A 285 0.61 4.95 22.82
N ARG A 286 0.48 3.64 23.04
CA ARG A 286 1.54 2.64 22.90
C ARG A 286 1.35 1.91 21.58
N VAL A 287 2.10 2.31 20.56
CA VAL A 287 1.80 2.01 19.15
C VAL A 287 2.80 1.03 18.55
N VAL A 288 2.28 0.01 17.87
CA VAL A 288 3.01 -0.76 16.86
C VAL A 288 2.38 -0.49 15.49
N ILE A 289 3.21 -0.28 14.47
CA ILE A 289 2.77 -0.06 13.09
C ILE A 289 3.10 -1.29 12.23
N ILE A 290 2.16 -1.71 11.37
CA ILE A 290 2.36 -2.76 10.37
C ILE A 290 2.00 -2.27 8.96
N TYR A 291 2.97 -2.39 8.04
CA TYR A 291 2.86 -1.90 6.66
C TYR A 291 3.53 -2.84 5.65
N ASP A 292 3.38 -2.55 4.36
CA ASP A 292 4.12 -3.21 3.29
C ASP A 292 4.98 -2.19 2.55
N ASN A 293 6.30 -2.26 2.73
CA ASN A 293 7.24 -1.29 2.16
C ASN A 293 7.29 -1.30 0.61
N THR A 294 6.67 -2.28 -0.07
CA THR A 294 6.64 -2.32 -1.54
C THR A 294 5.74 -1.25 -2.15
N TYR A 295 4.66 -0.84 -1.46
CA TYR A 295 3.70 0.16 -1.95
C TYR A 295 4.06 1.57 -1.47
N ALA A 296 4.05 2.55 -2.40
CA ALA A 296 4.37 3.94 -2.08
C ALA A 296 3.41 4.58 -1.06
N ILE A 297 2.10 4.37 -1.23
CA ILE A 297 1.06 4.83 -0.29
C ILE A 297 1.26 4.26 1.12
N ALA A 298 1.69 3.00 1.24
CA ALA A 298 1.92 2.34 2.53
C ALA A 298 3.13 2.96 3.26
N ARG A 299 4.20 3.34 2.54
CA ARG A 299 5.32 4.10 3.09
C ARG A 299 4.86 5.48 3.58
N ALA A 300 4.11 6.22 2.77
CA ALA A 300 3.59 7.54 3.13
C ALA A 300 2.69 7.50 4.39
N LYS A 301 1.77 6.52 4.46
CA LYS A 301 0.96 6.25 5.66
C LYS A 301 1.84 5.94 6.88
N ASN A 302 2.83 5.05 6.74
CA ASN A 302 3.76 4.67 7.82
C ASN A 302 4.52 5.88 8.38
N ASP A 303 5.18 6.64 7.51
CA ASP A 303 6.06 7.74 7.93
C ASP A 303 5.27 8.88 8.60
N ALA A 304 4.04 9.14 8.15
CA ALA A 304 3.12 10.07 8.81
C ALA A 304 2.64 9.57 10.18
N MET A 305 2.28 8.28 10.30
CA MET A 305 1.92 7.69 11.60
C MET A 305 3.07 7.80 12.60
N LYS A 306 4.29 7.44 12.20
CA LYS A 306 5.49 7.57 13.04
C LYS A 306 5.69 9.01 13.51
N LYS A 307 5.67 9.97 12.58
CA LYS A 307 5.84 11.39 12.86
C LYS A 307 4.83 11.93 13.89
N VAL A 308 3.56 11.51 13.84
CA VAL A 308 2.55 11.94 14.82
C VAL A 308 2.80 11.33 16.20
N ILE A 309 3.13 10.03 16.27
CA ILE A 309 3.38 9.36 17.56
C ILE A 309 4.69 9.85 18.21
N GLU A 310 5.74 10.07 17.43
CA GLU A 310 7.02 10.63 17.89
C GLU A 310 6.91 12.10 18.32
N ALA A 311 5.97 12.86 17.76
CA ALA A 311 5.70 14.24 18.18
C ALA A 311 4.90 14.33 19.50
N CYS A 312 4.10 13.32 19.84
CA CYS A 312 3.41 13.22 21.12
C CYS A 312 4.40 12.77 22.22
N SER A 313 4.91 13.71 23.02
CA SER A 313 5.98 13.44 23.99
C SER A 313 5.61 12.47 25.13
N SER A 314 4.31 12.21 25.33
CA SER A 314 3.78 11.21 26.29
C SER A 314 3.31 9.90 25.63
N CYS A 315 3.42 9.78 24.31
CA CYS A 315 3.15 8.55 23.55
C CYS A 315 4.43 7.72 23.35
N GLN A 316 4.28 6.50 22.82
CA GLN A 316 5.39 5.58 22.55
C GLN A 316 5.18 4.87 21.21
N LEU A 317 6.06 5.13 20.24
CA LEU A 317 6.25 4.22 19.11
C LEU A 317 7.12 3.04 19.59
N LEU A 318 6.53 1.85 19.60
CA LEU A 318 7.16 0.64 20.12
C LEU A 318 7.93 -0.13 19.05
N GLU A 319 7.33 -0.31 17.86
CA GLU A 319 7.92 -0.92 16.65
C GLU A 319 7.18 -0.42 15.40
N ASP A 320 7.87 -0.31 14.26
CA ASP A 320 7.27 -0.35 12.92
C ASP A 320 7.81 -1.54 12.13
N VAL A 321 6.91 -2.35 11.57
CA VAL A 321 7.25 -3.63 10.92
C VAL A 321 6.69 -3.70 9.51
N SER A 322 7.60 -3.85 8.53
CA SER A 322 7.22 -4.16 7.16
C SER A 322 6.99 -5.66 6.98
N THR A 323 5.83 -6.06 6.46
CA THR A 323 5.56 -7.41 5.95
C THR A 323 4.83 -7.31 4.61
N PRO A 324 5.19 -8.13 3.60
CA PRO A 324 4.42 -8.20 2.36
C PRO A 324 2.96 -8.59 2.64
N PHE A 325 2.00 -7.93 1.98
CA PHE A 325 0.56 -8.22 2.17
C PHE A 325 0.22 -9.67 1.80
N GLY A 326 0.90 -10.24 0.78
CA GLY A 326 0.75 -11.65 0.40
C GLY A 326 1.19 -12.66 1.47
N GLU A 327 1.98 -12.24 2.46
CA GLU A 327 2.57 -13.11 3.49
C GLU A 327 1.93 -12.88 4.89
N LEU A 328 0.88 -12.05 5.01
CA LEU A 328 0.26 -11.69 6.29
C LEU A 328 -0.13 -12.92 7.13
N SER A 329 -0.85 -13.87 6.53
CA SER A 329 -1.33 -15.09 7.20
C SER A 329 -0.22 -15.97 7.79
N LYS A 330 1.02 -15.81 7.33
CA LYS A 330 2.22 -16.52 7.80
C LYS A 330 2.97 -15.71 8.86
N ASN A 331 3.14 -14.41 8.64
CA ASN A 331 3.99 -13.56 9.47
C ASN A 331 3.25 -12.99 10.69
N VAL A 332 2.01 -12.53 10.51
CA VAL A 332 1.25 -11.79 11.53
C VAL A 332 0.97 -12.59 12.81
N PRO A 333 0.60 -13.89 12.77
CA PRO A 333 0.36 -14.65 14.01
C PRO A 333 1.60 -14.72 14.92
N GLY A 334 2.80 -14.80 14.33
CA GLY A 334 4.07 -14.79 15.05
C GLY A 334 4.40 -13.41 15.62
N LEU A 335 4.31 -12.36 14.79
CA LEU A 335 4.53 -10.96 15.18
C LEU A 335 3.62 -10.56 16.36
N LEU A 336 2.32 -10.76 16.22
CA LEU A 336 1.33 -10.46 17.25
C LEU A 336 1.57 -11.27 18.53
N SER A 337 1.98 -12.53 18.42
CA SER A 337 2.31 -13.33 19.60
C SER A 337 3.53 -12.80 20.35
N GLY A 338 4.52 -12.29 19.61
CA GLY A 338 5.68 -11.57 20.14
C GLY A 338 5.27 -10.28 20.84
N TRP A 339 4.50 -9.40 20.18
CA TRP A 339 4.05 -8.13 20.74
C TRP A 339 3.22 -8.29 22.01
N LEU A 340 2.25 -9.21 22.02
CA LEU A 340 1.46 -9.53 23.21
C LEU A 340 2.30 -10.04 24.39
N SER A 341 3.48 -10.62 24.13
CA SER A 341 4.39 -11.09 25.17
C SER A 341 5.34 -9.99 25.63
N LYS A 342 5.81 -9.13 24.71
CA LYS A 342 6.78 -8.04 24.94
C LYS A 342 6.14 -6.77 25.53
N TYR A 343 4.88 -6.48 25.20
CA TYR A 343 4.20 -5.20 25.46
C TYR A 343 2.95 -5.33 26.33
N SER A 344 2.84 -6.39 27.12
CA SER A 344 1.73 -6.64 28.06
C SER A 344 1.63 -5.58 29.18
N GLY A 345 0.51 -5.61 29.92
CA GLY A 345 0.26 -4.77 31.11
C GLY A 345 -0.52 -3.48 30.84
N GLU A 346 -0.41 -2.92 29.64
CA GLU A 346 -1.14 -1.72 29.20
C GLU A 346 -1.74 -1.95 27.79
N PRO A 347 -2.82 -1.24 27.40
CA PRO A 347 -3.38 -1.33 26.06
C PRO A 347 -2.33 -1.15 24.97
N LEU A 348 -2.37 -2.02 23.96
CA LEU A 348 -1.53 -1.96 22.77
C LEU A 348 -2.36 -1.49 21.58
N TYR A 349 -1.93 -0.40 20.96
CA TYR A 349 -2.51 0.11 19.71
C TYR A 349 -1.73 -0.49 18.54
N VAL A 350 -2.42 -1.24 17.67
CA VAL A 350 -1.83 -1.78 16.44
C VAL A 350 -2.42 -1.03 15.26
N LEU A 351 -1.60 -0.20 14.61
CA LEU A 351 -1.97 0.59 13.46
C LEU A 351 -1.56 -0.16 12.20
N SER A 352 -2.48 -0.34 11.26
CA SER A 352 -2.16 -0.96 9.97
C SER A 352 -2.61 -0.09 8.80
N VAL A 353 -1.70 0.09 7.84
CA VAL A 353 -1.94 0.86 6.61
C VAL A 353 -3.06 0.31 5.72
N GLY A 354 -3.58 -0.89 6.01
CA GLY A 354 -4.75 -1.48 5.36
C GLY A 354 -5.41 -2.57 6.23
N ASP A 355 -6.74 -2.60 6.25
CA ASP A 355 -7.56 -3.42 7.16
C ASP A 355 -7.30 -4.94 7.08
N ILE A 356 -6.76 -5.42 5.95
CA ILE A 356 -6.48 -6.83 5.66
C ILE A 356 -5.52 -7.48 6.67
N ALA A 357 -4.64 -6.72 7.31
CA ALA A 357 -3.77 -7.26 8.38
C ALA A 357 -4.61 -7.82 9.54
N PHE A 358 -5.73 -7.17 9.88
CA PHE A 358 -6.55 -7.54 11.03
C PHE A 358 -7.36 -8.82 10.81
N ASP A 359 -7.70 -9.16 9.57
CA ASP A 359 -8.34 -10.44 9.23
C ASP A 359 -7.50 -11.64 9.73
N THR A 360 -6.16 -11.49 9.73
CA THR A 360 -5.21 -12.49 10.23
C THR A 360 -4.92 -12.38 11.73
N MET A 361 -5.15 -11.23 12.36
CA MET A 361 -4.92 -11.01 13.80
C MET A 361 -6.05 -11.55 14.69
N ILE A 362 -7.31 -11.36 14.27
CA ILE A 362 -8.48 -11.67 15.10
C ILE A 362 -8.51 -13.13 15.62
N PRO A 363 -8.20 -14.17 14.82
CA PRO A 363 -8.14 -15.54 15.33
C PRO A 363 -7.07 -15.73 16.43
N THR A 364 -5.91 -15.07 16.29
CA THR A 364 -4.82 -15.13 17.29
C THR A 364 -5.19 -14.38 18.57
N LEU A 365 -5.84 -13.21 18.48
CA LEU A 365 -6.35 -12.48 19.64
C LEU A 365 -7.37 -13.33 20.43
N ASN A 366 -8.36 -13.89 19.73
CA ASN A 366 -9.41 -14.73 20.32
C ASN A 366 -8.85 -15.99 20.98
N SER A 367 -7.99 -16.75 20.28
CA SER A 367 -7.41 -18.00 20.78
C SER A 367 -6.47 -17.81 21.98
N ARG A 368 -5.88 -16.61 22.14
CA ARG A 368 -5.09 -16.24 23.32
C ARG A 368 -5.93 -15.62 24.45
N GLY A 369 -7.25 -15.48 24.27
CA GLY A 369 -8.15 -14.91 25.27
C GLY A 369 -7.95 -13.40 25.52
N VAL A 370 -7.36 -12.68 24.56
CA VAL A 370 -7.15 -11.23 24.65
C VAL A 370 -8.51 -10.53 24.67
N LYS A 371 -8.70 -9.59 25.58
CA LYS A 371 -9.94 -8.83 25.72
C LYS A 371 -9.96 -7.63 24.77
N ALA A 372 -11.15 -7.29 24.28
CA ALA A 372 -11.35 -6.01 23.59
C ALA A 372 -10.96 -4.85 24.52
N GLY A 373 -9.96 -4.06 24.13
CA GLY A 373 -9.36 -3.00 24.96
C GLY A 373 -7.94 -3.30 25.46
N GLU A 374 -7.52 -4.57 25.58
CA GLU A 374 -6.09 -4.92 25.78
C GLU A 374 -5.30 -4.72 24.47
N VAL A 375 -5.95 -4.98 23.34
CA VAL A 375 -5.50 -4.57 22.00
C VAL A 375 -6.58 -3.74 21.34
N LYS A 376 -6.19 -2.62 20.73
CA LYS A 376 -7.02 -1.76 19.88
C LYS A 376 -6.42 -1.69 18.48
N LEU A 377 -7.21 -2.03 17.46
CA LEU A 377 -6.77 -2.04 16.07
C LEU A 377 -7.26 -0.78 15.35
N ILE A 378 -6.37 -0.11 14.61
CA ILE A 378 -6.64 1.13 13.88
C ILE A 378 -6.21 0.92 12.42
N GLY A 379 -7.17 0.96 11.51
CA GLY A 379 -6.98 0.56 10.12
C GLY A 379 -7.17 1.67 9.10
N ALA A 380 -7.03 1.29 7.84
CA ALA A 380 -7.41 2.08 6.69
C ALA A 380 -7.97 1.17 5.59
N ASP A 381 -8.50 1.79 4.54
CA ASP A 381 -9.16 1.21 3.36
C ASP A 381 -10.66 1.00 3.54
N GLY A 382 -11.14 0.61 4.73
CA GLY A 382 -12.57 0.59 5.06
C GLY A 382 -13.29 -0.68 4.63
N SER A 383 -12.64 -1.84 4.81
CA SER A 383 -13.21 -3.10 4.31
C SER A 383 -14.52 -3.48 5.02
N ALA A 384 -15.37 -4.26 4.36
CA ALA A 384 -16.62 -4.73 4.98
C ALA A 384 -16.39 -5.50 6.29
N ALA A 385 -15.25 -6.19 6.41
CA ALA A 385 -14.83 -6.86 7.64
C ALA A 385 -14.42 -5.86 8.75
N ALA A 386 -13.82 -4.72 8.40
CA ALA A 386 -13.51 -3.64 9.34
C ALA A 386 -14.77 -2.96 9.88
N TYR A 387 -15.73 -2.61 9.01
CA TYR A 387 -17.05 -2.12 9.42
C TYR A 387 -17.74 -3.07 10.40
N GLN A 388 -17.76 -4.37 10.11
CA GLN A 388 -18.29 -5.39 11.02
C GLN A 388 -17.51 -5.46 12.33
N ARG A 389 -16.18 -5.40 12.33
CA ARG A 389 -15.38 -5.41 13.56
C ARG A 389 -15.69 -4.21 14.46
N ILE A 390 -15.78 -3.01 13.90
CA ILE A 390 -16.08 -1.77 14.62
C ILE A 390 -17.51 -1.80 15.19
N ARG A 391 -18.48 -2.22 14.36
CA ARG A 391 -19.89 -2.44 14.72
C ARG A 391 -20.06 -3.45 15.87
N ASP A 392 -19.28 -4.53 15.85
CA ASP A 392 -19.34 -5.59 16.86
C ASP A 392 -18.44 -5.34 18.09
N GLY A 393 -17.58 -4.32 18.07
CA GLY A 393 -16.58 -4.07 19.12
C GLY A 393 -15.42 -5.10 19.15
N LYS A 394 -15.16 -5.78 18.03
CA LYS A 394 -14.14 -6.84 17.90
C LYS A 394 -12.76 -6.25 17.62
N PHE A 395 -12.15 -5.68 18.66
CA PHE A 395 -10.80 -5.10 18.73
C PHE A 395 -10.52 -3.88 17.83
N GLN A 396 -11.08 -3.83 16.62
CA GLN A 396 -10.95 -2.67 15.75
C GLN A 396 -11.83 -1.52 16.23
N VAL A 397 -11.20 -0.38 16.52
CA VAL A 397 -11.85 0.81 17.08
C VAL A 397 -12.13 1.86 16.01
N THR A 398 -11.31 1.90 14.95
CA THR A 398 -11.56 2.75 13.78
C THR A 398 -10.95 2.19 12.48
N THR A 399 -11.43 2.67 11.34
CA THR A 399 -10.76 2.61 10.04
C THR A 399 -10.89 3.94 9.32
N VAL A 400 -9.88 4.32 8.54
CA VAL A 400 -9.96 5.41 7.55
C VAL A 400 -10.35 4.81 6.20
N PRO A 401 -11.64 4.80 5.81
CA PRO A 401 -12.06 4.23 4.54
C PRO A 401 -11.59 5.06 3.34
N GLN A 402 -11.41 4.38 2.21
CA GLN A 402 -11.27 5.07 0.92
C GLN A 402 -12.67 5.26 0.29
N PRO A 403 -13.03 6.44 -0.24
CA PRO A 403 -14.25 6.63 -1.01
C PRO A 403 -14.07 6.12 -2.45
N VAL A 404 -13.79 4.82 -2.58
CA VAL A 404 -13.33 4.15 -3.82
C VAL A 404 -14.24 4.45 -5.02
N ARG A 405 -15.55 4.62 -4.77
CA ARG A 405 -16.51 4.93 -5.83
C ARG A 405 -16.46 6.39 -6.28
N GLU A 406 -16.34 7.35 -5.37
CA GLU A 406 -16.10 8.76 -5.74
C GLU A 406 -14.77 8.92 -6.49
N MET A 407 -13.71 8.26 -6.00
CA MET A 407 -12.41 8.19 -6.67
C MET A 407 -12.51 7.59 -8.07
N ALA A 408 -13.27 6.51 -8.26
CA ALA A 408 -13.45 5.91 -9.58
C ALA A 408 -14.18 6.84 -10.57
N TYR A 409 -15.15 7.63 -10.10
CA TYR A 409 -15.75 8.69 -10.92
C TYR A 409 -14.74 9.78 -11.26
N ASN A 410 -13.88 10.23 -10.32
CA ASN A 410 -12.82 11.18 -10.65
C ASN A 410 -11.79 10.57 -11.62
N ALA A 411 -11.38 9.32 -11.44
CA ALA A 411 -10.44 8.63 -12.34
C ALA A 411 -10.99 8.55 -13.78
N VAL A 412 -12.28 8.26 -13.94
CA VAL A 412 -12.96 8.34 -15.24
C VAL A 412 -12.98 9.78 -15.76
N ASP A 413 -13.24 10.78 -14.92
CA ASP A 413 -13.18 12.20 -15.30
C ASP A 413 -11.78 12.62 -15.79
N GLN A 414 -10.71 12.20 -15.13
CA GLN A 414 -9.33 12.43 -15.57
C GLN A 414 -9.06 11.76 -16.94
N VAL A 415 -9.61 10.56 -17.20
CA VAL A 415 -9.56 9.96 -18.54
C VAL A 415 -10.32 10.82 -19.55
N THR A 416 -11.49 11.38 -19.22
CA THR A 416 -12.20 12.30 -20.14
C THR A 416 -11.35 13.52 -20.50
N ARG A 417 -10.59 14.07 -19.54
CA ARG A 417 -9.68 15.20 -19.74
C ARG A 417 -8.52 14.83 -20.65
N ALA A 418 -7.85 13.71 -20.35
CA ALA A 418 -6.74 13.20 -21.15
C ALA A 418 -7.14 13.00 -22.62
N LEU A 419 -8.29 12.35 -22.86
CA LEU A 419 -8.82 12.12 -24.22
C LEU A 419 -9.19 13.42 -24.96
N ASN A 420 -9.58 14.47 -24.24
CA ASN A 420 -9.87 15.80 -24.79
C ASN A 420 -8.64 16.74 -24.83
N SER A 421 -7.44 16.23 -24.54
CA SER A 421 -6.19 17.03 -24.42
C SER A 421 -6.29 18.19 -23.42
N GLN A 422 -7.05 17.99 -22.34
CA GLN A 422 -7.27 18.96 -21.26
C GLN A 422 -6.35 18.64 -20.08
N PRO A 423 -5.92 19.65 -19.29
CA PRO A 423 -5.13 19.42 -18.08
C PRO A 423 -5.93 18.61 -17.05
N ALA A 424 -5.23 17.77 -16.29
CA ALA A 424 -5.77 17.13 -15.10
C ALA A 424 -6.21 18.17 -14.06
N VAL A 425 -7.22 17.85 -13.25
CA VAL A 425 -7.64 18.69 -12.11
C VAL A 425 -7.19 18.04 -10.82
N SER A 426 -6.39 18.76 -10.02
CA SER A 426 -5.99 18.26 -8.71
C SER A 426 -7.18 18.22 -7.75
N TRP A 427 -7.46 17.04 -7.21
CA TRP A 427 -8.44 16.79 -6.16
C TRP A 427 -7.94 15.64 -5.26
N SER A 428 -8.43 15.63 -4.03
CA SER A 428 -8.19 14.56 -3.05
C SER A 428 -9.41 14.53 -2.15
N PRO A 429 -9.94 13.34 -1.81
CA PRO A 429 -10.79 13.22 -0.64
C PRO A 429 -10.07 13.71 0.62
N VAL A 430 -10.86 14.19 1.57
CA VAL A 430 -10.41 14.39 2.95
C VAL A 430 -10.60 13.07 3.70
N PRO A 431 -9.65 12.62 4.56
CA PRO A 431 -9.84 11.43 5.37
C PRO A 431 -11.13 11.50 6.21
N PHE A 432 -11.85 10.38 6.28
CA PHE A 432 -12.96 10.17 7.20
C PHE A 432 -12.54 9.13 8.26
N LEU A 433 -13.06 9.21 9.48
CA LEU A 433 -12.84 8.22 10.53
C LEU A 433 -14.15 7.52 10.84
N VAL A 434 -14.23 6.23 10.46
CA VAL A 434 -15.32 5.33 10.86
C VAL A 434 -15.01 4.84 12.25
N THR A 435 -15.84 5.19 13.21
CA THR A 435 -15.79 4.79 14.62
C THR A 435 -17.08 4.06 14.97
N ARG A 436 -17.19 3.51 16.18
CA ARG A 436 -18.43 2.86 16.64
C ARG A 436 -19.66 3.78 16.56
N ASP A 437 -19.48 5.08 16.73
CA ASP A 437 -20.58 6.04 16.85
C ASP A 437 -21.18 6.42 15.49
N ASN A 438 -20.41 6.37 14.41
CA ASN A 438 -20.82 6.73 13.03
C ASN A 438 -20.74 5.56 12.02
N VAL A 439 -20.54 4.31 12.48
CA VAL A 439 -20.40 3.09 11.61
C VAL A 439 -21.66 2.72 10.79
N ASN A 440 -22.77 3.46 10.93
CA ASN A 440 -23.96 3.35 10.08
C ASN A 440 -24.07 4.47 9.05
N ASP A 441 -23.33 5.56 9.23
CA ASP A 441 -23.44 6.76 8.41
C ASP A 441 -22.63 6.60 7.12
N ALA A 442 -22.91 7.45 6.12
CA ALA A 442 -22.19 7.48 4.84
C ALA A 442 -22.00 6.07 4.20
N GLY A 443 -23.10 5.31 4.08
CA GLY A 443 -23.12 3.95 3.52
C GLY A 443 -22.64 2.83 4.46
N GLY A 444 -22.30 3.17 5.70
CA GLY A 444 -21.76 2.23 6.68
C GLY A 444 -22.72 1.10 7.05
N ASP A 445 -24.02 1.32 6.96
CA ASP A 445 -25.08 0.29 7.08
C ASP A 445 -24.88 -0.88 6.10
N GLN A 446 -24.29 -0.61 4.95
CA GLN A 446 -23.93 -1.59 3.91
C GLN A 446 -22.49 -2.10 4.05
N ASN A 447 -21.80 -1.76 5.15
CA ASN A 447 -20.41 -2.08 5.46
C ASN A 447 -19.41 -1.58 4.39
N ARG A 448 -19.62 -0.34 3.93
CA ARG A 448 -18.75 0.38 2.98
C ARG A 448 -18.79 1.88 3.25
N TYR A 449 -17.87 2.63 2.68
CA TYR A 449 -17.93 4.09 2.68
C TYR A 449 -18.51 4.59 1.36
N GLU A 450 -19.51 5.45 1.45
CA GLU A 450 -20.20 6.11 0.36
C GLU A 450 -20.54 7.55 0.80
N PRO A 451 -19.70 8.55 0.47
CA PRO A 451 -19.92 9.94 0.88
C PRO A 451 -21.30 10.46 0.46
N ALA A 452 -22.05 11.02 1.40
CA ALA A 452 -23.39 11.56 1.17
C ALA A 452 -23.40 12.92 0.43
N ASN A 453 -22.37 13.19 -0.39
CA ASN A 453 -22.12 14.48 -1.03
C ASN A 453 -22.73 14.61 -2.45
N GLY A 454 -23.32 13.51 -2.97
CA GLY A 454 -23.97 13.46 -4.27
C GLY A 454 -23.03 13.43 -5.49
N TYR A 455 -21.75 13.09 -5.33
CA TYR A 455 -20.73 13.12 -6.37
C TYR A 455 -21.18 12.51 -7.71
N ALA A 456 -21.87 11.37 -7.70
CA ALA A 456 -22.26 10.67 -8.93
C ALA A 456 -23.15 11.54 -9.83
N ASP A 457 -24.06 12.32 -9.26
CA ASP A 457 -24.92 13.25 -10.01
C ASP A 457 -24.21 14.58 -10.34
N GLN A 458 -23.14 14.92 -9.63
CA GLN A 458 -22.26 16.03 -10.01
C GLN A 458 -21.42 15.65 -11.23
N TYR A 459 -20.82 14.46 -11.25
CA TYR A 459 -20.07 13.95 -12.41
C TYR A 459 -20.95 13.76 -13.65
N LYS A 460 -22.19 13.27 -13.52
CA LYS A 460 -23.15 13.26 -14.64
C LYS A 460 -23.32 14.65 -15.27
N LYS A 461 -23.54 15.69 -14.45
CA LYS A 461 -23.64 17.09 -14.91
C LYS A 461 -22.36 17.60 -15.56
N ILE A 462 -21.20 17.27 -14.98
CA ILE A 462 -19.86 17.60 -15.49
C ILE A 462 -19.63 16.99 -16.88
N TRP A 463 -20.09 15.75 -17.11
CA TRP A 463 -20.02 15.04 -18.39
C TRP A 463 -21.16 15.39 -19.36
N GLY A 464 -22.12 16.22 -18.95
CA GLY A 464 -23.25 16.65 -19.77
C GLY A 464 -24.32 15.57 -20.00
N ILE A 465 -24.39 14.54 -19.15
CA ILE A 465 -25.43 13.50 -19.20
C ILE A 465 -26.51 13.77 -18.14
N SER A 466 -27.77 13.59 -18.54
CA SER A 466 -28.99 13.87 -17.74
C SER A 466 -29.65 12.60 -17.23
#